data_AF-A0A2N3BZK5-F1
#
_entry.id   AF-A0A2N3BZK5-F1
#
_cell.length_a   1.000
_cell.length_b   1.000
_cell.length_c   1.000
_cell.angle_alpha   90.00
_cell.angle_beta   90.00
_cell.angle_gamma   90.00
#
_symmetry.space_group_name_H-M   'P 1'
#
loop_
_entity.id
_entity.type
_entity.pdbx_description
1 polymer ?
#
loop_
_entity_poly.entity_id
_entity_poly.type
_entity_poly.pdbx_seq_one_letter_code
_entity_poly.pdbx_strand_id
1 'polypeptide(L)'
;MLGTLPLMAIVIIIYNIVVYLTGLSMESQITTITLVSGAIWTIAVGDLIVFVALMLLFFELINSTKTGTSTIVNHGLSMLVLLIALVEFIVLPPFGTSIFFALVLLALFDVIAGFTVTITAARRDFTVGE
;
A
#
# COMPACT_ATOMS: atom_id res chain seq x y z
N MET A 1 7.82 -3.54 -19.49
CA MET A 1 7.10 -4.67 -18.88
C MET A 1 7.19 -4.70 -17.35
N LEU A 2 8.18 -4.05 -16.70
CA LEU A 2 8.25 -3.88 -15.23
C LEU A 2 7.49 -2.67 -14.68
N GLY A 3 6.78 -1.90 -15.51
CA GLY A 3 6.12 -0.64 -15.14
C GLY A 3 4.67 -0.75 -14.70
N THR A 4 4.16 -1.96 -14.43
CA THR A 4 2.73 -2.24 -14.18
C THR A 4 2.48 -3.04 -12.91
N LEU A 5 3.52 -3.24 -12.08
CA LEU A 5 3.37 -3.93 -10.80
C LEU A 5 2.90 -2.90 -9.77
N PRO A 6 1.77 -3.14 -9.08
CA PRO A 6 1.32 -2.26 -8.00
C PRO A 6 2.40 -2.15 -6.94
N LEU A 7 2.80 -0.94 -6.59
CA LEU A 7 3.83 -0.74 -5.56
C LEU A 7 3.39 -1.29 -4.20
N MET A 8 2.08 -1.35 -3.94
CA MET A 8 1.53 -2.01 -2.75
C MET A 8 1.87 -3.50 -2.68
N ALA A 9 2.06 -4.20 -3.81
CA ALA A 9 2.50 -5.60 -3.79
C ALA A 9 3.85 -5.76 -3.09
N ILE A 10 4.77 -4.81 -3.31
CA ILE A 10 6.10 -4.81 -2.70
C ILE A 10 5.97 -4.74 -1.17
N VAL A 11 5.07 -3.89 -0.67
CA VAL A 11 4.83 -3.71 0.76
C VAL A 11 4.31 -5.01 1.40
N ILE A 12 3.32 -5.66 0.78
CA ILE A 12 2.74 -6.91 1.28
C ILE A 12 3.78 -8.03 1.28
N ILE A 13 4.63 -8.09 0.25
CA ILE A 13 5.75 -9.04 0.18
C ILE A 13 6.77 -8.77 1.30
N ILE A 14 7.11 -7.51 1.58
CA ILE A 14 8.03 -7.16 2.66
C ILE A 14 7.48 -7.63 4.01
N TYR A 15 6.19 -7.41 4.30
CA TYR A 15 5.59 -7.87 5.56
C TYR A 15 5.67 -9.40 5.69
N ASN A 16 5.31 -10.13 4.63
CA ASN A 16 5.44 -11.59 4.57
C ASN A 16 6.87 -12.06 4.84
N ILE A 17 7.86 -11.41 4.22
CA ILE A 17 9.27 -11.75 4.42
C ILE A 17 9.68 -11.54 5.87
N VAL A 18 9.31 -10.40 6.47
CA VAL A 18 9.65 -10.13 7.87
C VAL A 18 9.04 -11.20 8.79
N VAL A 19 7.75 -11.47 8.66
CA VAL A 19 7.07 -12.48 9.49
C VAL A 19 7.70 -13.87 9.35
N TYR A 20 7.88 -14.35 8.12
CA TYR A 20 8.24 -15.75 7.88
C TYR A 20 9.73 -16.03 7.81
N LEU A 21 10.56 -15.09 7.36
CA LEU A 21 12.01 -15.30 7.24
C LEU A 21 12.78 -14.80 8.46
N THR A 22 12.32 -13.74 9.12
CA THR A 22 13.05 -13.16 10.27
C THR A 22 12.47 -13.58 11.61
N GLY A 23 11.17 -13.89 11.67
CA GLY A 23 10.47 -14.19 12.92
C GLY A 23 10.34 -12.97 13.85
N LEU A 24 10.67 -11.76 13.39
CA LEU A 24 10.50 -10.53 14.15
C LEU A 24 9.02 -10.21 14.34
N SER A 25 8.64 -9.85 15.57
CA SER A 25 7.35 -9.26 15.84
C SER A 25 7.29 -7.85 15.23
N MET A 26 6.12 -7.44 14.75
CA MET A 26 5.90 -6.07 14.26
C MET A 26 6.05 -5.03 15.37
N GLU A 27 5.90 -5.44 16.62
CA GLU A 27 6.08 -4.61 17.81
C GLU A 27 7.55 -4.49 18.25
N SER A 28 8.47 -5.21 17.58
CA SER A 28 9.89 -5.15 17.91
C SER A 28 10.41 -3.73 17.72
N GLN A 29 10.85 -3.12 18.82
CA GLN A 29 11.40 -1.77 18.82
C GLN A 29 12.72 -1.73 18.04
N ILE A 30 12.83 -0.77 17.13
CA ILE A 30 14.06 -0.49 16.37
C ILE A 30 14.85 0.64 17.03
N THR A 31 14.18 1.75 17.33
CA THR A 31 14.81 2.93 17.92
C THR A 31 13.79 3.79 18.65
N THR A 32 14.29 4.72 19.45
CA THR A 32 13.50 5.79 20.07
C THR A 32 14.05 7.15 19.69
N ILE A 33 13.16 8.14 19.60
CA ILE A 33 13.52 9.54 19.36
C ILE A 33 12.85 10.38 20.44
N THR A 34 13.63 11.15 21.19
CA THR A 34 13.09 12.15 22.11
C THR A 34 12.70 13.38 21.33
N LEU A 35 11.41 13.68 21.30
CA LEU A 35 10.86 14.85 20.63
C LEU A 35 11.14 16.13 21.42
N VAL A 36 11.08 17.29 20.77
CA VAL A 36 11.25 18.60 21.42
C VAL A 36 10.21 18.83 22.52
N SER A 37 9.03 18.21 22.42
CA SER A 37 8.00 18.21 23.46
C SER A 37 8.37 17.42 24.73
N GLY A 38 9.48 16.66 24.71
CA GLY A 38 9.88 15.73 25.76
C GLY A 38 9.25 14.33 25.64
N ALA A 39 8.31 14.12 24.70
CA ALA A 39 7.75 12.80 24.45
C ALA A 39 8.78 11.86 23.82
N ILE A 40 8.76 10.58 24.21
CA ILE A 40 9.58 9.53 23.61
C ILE A 40 8.76 8.86 22.51
N TRP A 41 9.14 9.09 21.26
CA TRP A 41 8.56 8.38 20.12
C TRP A 41 9.33 7.10 19.87
N THR A 42 8.69 5.97 20.17
CA THR A 42 9.22 4.64 19.90
C THR A 42 8.83 4.22 18.49
N ILE A 43 9.81 3.77 17.71
CA ILE A 43 9.62 3.27 16.35
C ILE A 43 9.84 1.76 16.36
N ALA A 44 8.82 1.02 15.97
CA ALA A 44 8.85 -0.43 15.81
C ALA A 44 9.03 -0.84 14.33
N VAL A 45 9.30 -2.13 14.11
CA VAL A 45 9.42 -2.71 12.77
C VAL A 45 8.18 -2.42 11.93
N GLY A 46 6.99 -2.59 12.50
CA GLY A 46 5.72 -2.36 11.82
C GLY A 46 5.53 -0.92 11.35
N ASP A 47 5.98 0.05 12.16
CA ASP A 47 5.86 1.47 11.82
C ASP A 47 6.66 1.81 10.56
N LEU A 48 7.88 1.27 10.43
CA LEU A 48 8.71 1.48 9.25
C LEU A 48 8.06 0.92 7.98
N ILE A 49 7.43 -0.26 8.07
CA ILE A 49 6.71 -0.86 6.93
C ILE A 49 5.56 0.04 6.51
N VAL A 50 4.80 0.58 7.47
CA VAL A 50 3.69 1.51 7.19
C VAL A 50 4.20 2.81 6.56
N PHE A 51 5.31 3.38 7.03
CA PHE A 51 5.89 4.58 6.45
C PHE A 51 6.33 4.36 5.00
N VAL A 52 6.97 3.23 4.72
CA VAL A 52 7.32 2.82 3.35
C VAL A 52 6.07 2.65 2.50
N ALA A 53 5.02 2.03 3.04
CA ALA A 53 3.75 1.83 2.35
C ALA A 53 3.09 3.17 1.96
N LEU A 54 3.08 4.15 2.86
CA LEU A 54 2.55 5.49 2.59
C LEU A 54 3.30 6.17 1.45
N MET A 55 4.64 6.09 1.46
CA MET A 55 5.47 6.67 0.39
C MET A 55 5.22 5.98 -0.96
N LEU A 56 5.10 4.65 -0.97
CA LEU A 56 4.82 3.88 -2.17
C LEU A 56 3.42 4.14 -2.72
N LEU A 57 2.41 4.25 -1.85
CA LEU A 57 1.05 4.64 -2.24
C LEU A 57 1.03 6.04 -2.88
N PHE A 58 1.81 6.99 -2.35
CA PHE A 58 1.92 8.32 -2.95
C PHE A 58 2.50 8.26 -4.37
N PHE A 59 3.55 7.45 -4.59
CA PHE A 59 4.11 7.27 -5.94
C PHE A 59 3.14 6.56 -6.88
N GLU A 60 2.37 5.59 -6.38
CA GLU A 60 1.32 4.91 -7.15
C GLU A 60 0.24 5.90 -7.57
N LEU A 61 -0.18 6.79 -6.66
CA LEU A 61 -1.14 7.85 -6.97
C LEU A 61 -0.64 8.78 -8.08
N ILE A 62 0.63 9.21 -8.04
CA ILE A 62 1.23 10.01 -9.12
C ILE A 62 1.22 9.23 -10.44
N ASN A 63 1.62 7.95 -10.41
CA ASN A 63 1.67 7.13 -11.61
C ASN A 63 0.28 6.85 -12.19
N SER A 64 -0.75 6.76 -11.35
CA SER A 64 -2.14 6.53 -11.78
C SER A 64 -2.69 7.65 -12.66
N THR A 65 -2.12 8.86 -12.60
CA THR A 65 -2.49 9.99 -13.47
C THR A 65 -2.11 9.81 -14.93
N LYS A 66 -1.22 8.85 -15.24
CA LYS A 66 -0.83 8.51 -16.62
C LYS A 66 -1.90 7.63 -17.25
N THR A 67 -2.51 8.09 -18.33
CA THR A 67 -3.58 7.39 -19.05
C THR A 67 -3.04 6.50 -20.18
N GLY A 68 -3.52 5.25 -20.28
CA GLY A 68 -3.19 4.32 -21.37
C GLY A 68 -3.71 2.89 -21.14
N THR A 69 -3.50 1.98 -22.10
CA THR A 69 -3.96 0.57 -22.02
C THR A 69 -3.36 -0.18 -20.82
N SER A 70 -2.18 0.26 -20.36
CA SER A 70 -1.51 -0.25 -19.16
C SER A 70 -2.30 -0.01 -17.85
N THR A 71 -3.23 0.96 -17.84
CA THR A 71 -3.98 1.37 -16.65
C THR A 71 -4.97 0.29 -16.19
N ILE A 72 -5.58 -0.46 -17.12
CA ILE A 72 -6.53 -1.54 -16.79
C ILE A 72 -5.82 -2.71 -16.08
N VAL A 73 -4.64 -3.08 -16.57
CA VAL A 73 -3.83 -4.15 -15.97
C VAL A 73 -3.38 -3.74 -14.57
N ASN A 74 -3.00 -2.47 -14.37
CA ASN A 74 -2.61 -1.96 -13.05
C ASN A 74 -3.75 -2.10 -12.04
N HIS A 75 -4.97 -1.69 -12.40
CA HIS A 75 -6.13 -1.82 -11.51
C HIS A 75 -6.46 -3.27 -11.16
N GLY A 76 -6.40 -4.16 -12.15
CA GLY A 76 -6.62 -5.58 -11.92
C GLY A 76 -5.59 -6.18 -10.96
N LEU A 77 -4.33 -5.78 -11.09
CA LEU A 77 -3.26 -6.23 -10.19
C LEU A 77 -3.40 -5.60 -8.79
N SER A 78 -3.72 -4.32 -8.66
CA SER A 78 -3.98 -3.69 -7.35
C SER A 78 -5.16 -4.34 -6.64
N MET A 79 -6.22 -4.69 -7.37
CA MET A 79 -7.36 -5.43 -6.83
C MET A 79 -6.95 -6.81 -6.31
N LEU A 80 -6.09 -7.51 -7.05
CA LEU A 80 -5.56 -8.81 -6.62
C LEU A 80 -4.69 -8.69 -5.37
N VAL A 81 -3.84 -7.66 -5.29
CA VAL A 81 -3.02 -7.37 -4.09
C VAL A 81 -3.92 -7.11 -2.88
N LEU A 82 -4.98 -6.32 -3.04
CA LEU A 82 -5.96 -6.08 -1.98
C LEU A 82 -6.63 -7.37 -1.52
N LEU A 83 -7.06 -8.24 -2.44
CA LEU A 83 -7.70 -9.51 -2.08
C LEU A 83 -6.73 -10.45 -1.35
N ILE A 84 -5.49 -10.54 -1.81
CA ILE A 84 -4.45 -11.34 -1.13
C ILE A 84 -4.23 -10.79 0.28
N ALA A 85 -3.98 -9.49 0.43
CA ALA A 85 -3.77 -8.87 1.73
C ALA A 85 -4.97 -9.07 2.67
N LEU A 86 -6.19 -8.96 2.16
CA LEU A 86 -7.39 -9.20 2.95
C LEU A 86 -7.50 -10.65 3.42
N VAL A 87 -7.19 -11.62 2.55
CA VAL A 87 -7.16 -13.05 2.91
C VAL A 87 -6.06 -13.33 3.93
N GLU A 88 -4.85 -12.78 3.73
CA GLU A 88 -3.75 -12.91 4.70
C GLU A 88 -4.17 -12.40 6.08
N PHE A 89 -4.80 -11.23 6.16
CA PHE A 89 -5.26 -10.64 7.42
C PHE A 89 -6.28 -11.53 8.15
N ILE A 90 -7.24 -12.10 7.42
CA ILE A 90 -8.32 -12.89 8.01
C ILE A 90 -7.87 -14.31 8.37
N VAL A 91 -7.00 -14.91 7.55
CA VAL A 91 -6.68 -16.35 7.64
C VAL A 91 -5.41 -16.62 8.42
N LEU A 92 -4.41 -15.72 8.37
CA LEU A 92 -3.08 -15.99 8.91
C LEU A 92 -2.91 -15.31 10.29
N PRO A 93 -2.73 -16.08 11.39
CA PRO A 93 -2.62 -15.51 12.73
C PRO A 93 -1.54 -14.41 12.90
N PRO A 94 -0.34 -14.49 12.28
CA PRO A 94 0.68 -13.44 12.38
C PRO A 94 0.28 -12.09 11.73
N PHE A 95 -0.79 -12.09 10.95
CA PHE A 95 -1.25 -10.94 10.18
C PHE A 95 -2.43 -10.23 10.86
N GLY A 96 -2.98 -10.79 11.94
CA GLY A 96 -4.06 -10.19 12.74
C GLY A 96 -3.61 -8.97 13.58
N THR A 97 -2.81 -8.07 13.01
CA THR A 97 -2.26 -6.88 13.69
C THR A 97 -2.88 -5.61 13.12
N SER A 98 -2.95 -4.54 13.92
CA SER A 98 -3.37 -3.22 13.43
C SER A 98 -2.43 -2.67 12.36
N ILE A 99 -1.14 -3.04 12.41
CA ILE A 99 -0.15 -2.69 11.40
C ILE A 99 -0.54 -3.29 10.05
N PHE A 100 -0.80 -4.60 9.98
CA PHE A 100 -1.15 -5.24 8.71
C PHE A 100 -2.52 -4.79 8.21
N PHE A 101 -3.49 -4.58 9.11
CA PHE A 101 -4.78 -4.00 8.73
C PHE A 101 -4.64 -2.61 8.12
N ALA A 102 -3.72 -1.77 8.62
CA ALA A 102 -3.42 -0.50 7.98
C ALA A 102 -2.90 -0.68 6.55
N LEU A 103 -2.08 -1.71 6.28
CA LEU A 103 -1.63 -2.03 4.92
C LEU A 103 -2.79 -2.47 4.01
N VAL A 104 -3.76 -3.24 4.54
CA VAL A 104 -5.00 -3.59 3.81
C VAL A 104 -5.78 -2.33 3.45
N LEU A 105 -5.92 -1.37 4.36
CA LEU A 105 -6.57 -0.08 4.07
C LEU A 105 -5.81 0.74 3.03
N LEU A 106 -4.48 0.75 3.05
CA LEU A 106 -3.68 1.43 2.03
C LEU A 106 -3.85 0.76 0.65
N ALA A 107 -3.91 -0.56 0.58
CA ALA A 107 -4.21 -1.28 -0.66
C ALA A 107 -5.66 -1.00 -1.14
N LEU A 108 -6.60 -0.80 -0.23
CA LEU A 108 -7.96 -0.39 -0.57
C LEU A 108 -7.97 1.03 -1.18
N PHE A 109 -7.24 1.97 -0.57
CA PHE A 109 -7.12 3.32 -1.09
C PHE A 109 -6.43 3.37 -2.45
N ASP A 110 -5.44 2.50 -2.69
CA ASP A 110 -4.81 2.35 -3.99
C ASP A 110 -5.83 2.00 -5.08
N VAL A 111 -6.64 0.96 -4.84
CA VAL A 111 -7.68 0.52 -5.77
C VAL A 111 -8.70 1.63 -6.04
N ILE A 112 -9.20 2.29 -4.97
CA ILE A 112 -10.20 3.37 -5.10
C ILE A 112 -9.62 4.55 -5.89
N ALA A 113 -8.39 4.96 -5.57
CA ALA A 113 -7.73 6.07 -6.26
C ALA A 113 -7.52 5.74 -7.75
N GLY A 114 -7.04 4.54 -8.08
CA GLY A 114 -6.83 4.10 -9.44
C GLY A 114 -8.10 4.17 -10.31
N PHE A 115 -9.21 3.64 -9.80
CA PHE A 115 -10.50 3.72 -10.49
C PHE A 115 -10.99 5.17 -10.61
N THR A 116 -10.85 5.97 -9.54
CA THR A 116 -11.29 7.37 -9.53
C THR A 116 -10.59 8.20 -10.61
N VAL A 117 -9.27 8.05 -10.75
CA VAL A 117 -8.49 8.75 -11.77
C VAL A 117 -8.90 8.35 -13.19
N THR A 118 -9.13 7.05 -13.42
CA THR A 118 -9.53 6.53 -14.73
C THR A 118 -10.91 7.04 -15.16
N ILE A 119 -11.87 7.03 -14.24
CA ILE A 119 -13.23 7.56 -14.50
C ILE A 119 -13.18 9.06 -14.78
N THR A 120 -12.38 9.81 -14.02
CA THR A 120 -12.26 11.27 -14.18
C THR A 120 -11.61 11.62 -15.53
N ALA A 121 -10.57 10.88 -15.94
CA ALA A 121 -9.93 11.06 -17.23
C ALA A 121 -10.92 10.80 -18.39
N ALA A 122 -11.67 9.71 -18.34
CA ALA A 122 -12.68 9.39 -19.35
C ALA A 122 -13.75 10.50 -19.46
N ARG A 123 -14.23 11.04 -18.32
CA ARG A 123 -15.21 12.15 -18.31
C ARG A 123 -14.68 13.42 -18.98
N ARG A 124 -13.42 13.77 -18.75
CA ARG A 124 -12.80 14.97 -19.35
C ARG A 124 -12.71 14.86 -20.87
N ASP A 125 -12.41 13.66 -21.38
CA ASP A 125 -12.31 13.43 -22.83
C ASP A 125 -13.67 13.62 -23.53
N PHE A 126 -14.80 13.35 -22.86
CA PHE A 126 -16.15 13.62 -23.40
C PHE A 126 -16.49 15.11 -23.49
N THR A 127 -16.02 15.96 -22.57
CA THR A 127 -16.30 17.40 -22.59
C THR A 127 -15.50 18.22 -23.62
N VAL A 128 -14.47 17.64 -24.24
CA VAL A 128 -13.70 18.30 -25.32
C VAL A 128 -14.27 17.94 -26.71
N GLY A 129 -15.24 17.04 -26.79
CA GLY A 129 -15.91 16.59 -28.01
C GLY A 129 -17.17 17.37 -28.40
N GLU A 130 -17.54 18.40 -27.63
CA GLU A 130 -18.52 19.45 -27.98
C GLU A 130 -17.79 20.77 -28.28
#